data_AF-A0A328EHR6-F1
#
_entry.id   AF-A0A328EHR6-F1
#
_cell.length_a   1.000
_cell.length_b   1.000
_cell.length_c   1.000
_cell.angle_alpha   90.00
_cell.angle_beta   90.00
_cell.angle_gamma   90.00
#
_symmetry.space_group_name_H-M   'P 1'
#
loop_
_entity.id
_entity.type
_entity.pdbx_description
1 polymer ?
#
loop_
_entity_poly.entity_id
_entity_poly.type
_entity_poly.pdbx_seq_one_letter_code
_entity_poly.pdbx_strand_id
1 'polypeptide(L)' 'MSKKYQTAKCPNCGANRLNHRVCPSCGYYNGKQVLTIKAAKKDSAVVEA' A
#
# COMPACT_ATOMS: atom_id res chain seq x y z
N MET A 1 8.08 21.61 4.96
CA MET A 1 7.21 20.94 5.96
C MET A 1 6.90 19.51 5.52
N SER A 2 7.50 18.50 6.15
CA SER A 2 7.27 17.08 5.81
C SER A 2 5.91 16.60 6.31
N LYS A 3 4.95 16.48 5.40
CA LYS A 3 3.56 16.11 5.70
C LYS A 3 3.50 14.70 6.31
N LYS A 4 3.28 14.62 7.63
CA LYS A 4 3.17 13.37 8.39
C LYS A 4 1.74 12.84 8.26
N TYR A 5 1.57 11.71 7.58
CA TYR A 5 0.29 11.03 7.46
C TYR A 5 0.17 9.93 8.53
N GLN A 6 -1.01 9.82 9.13
CA GLN A 6 -1.29 8.72 10.06
C GLN A 6 -1.46 7.41 9.30
N THR A 7 -0.72 6.39 9.73
CA THR A 7 -0.80 5.03 9.19
C THR A 7 -1.30 4.09 10.28
N ALA A 8 -2.09 3.10 9.88
CA ALA A 8 -2.62 2.05 10.74
C ALA A 8 -2.17 0.68 10.23
N LYS A 9 -2.06 -0.31 11.12
CA LYS A 9 -1.72 -1.68 10.73
C LYS A 9 -2.87 -2.33 9.94
N CYS A 10 -2.54 -3.06 8.89
CA CYS A 10 -3.50 -3.84 8.14
C CYS A 10 -3.87 -5.10 8.93
N PRO A 11 -5.17 -5.40 9.12
CA PRO A 11 -5.58 -6.61 9.85
C PRO A 11 -5.33 -7.91 9.08
N ASN A 12 -5.11 -7.87 7.76
CA ASN A 12 -4.87 -9.07 6.95
C ASN A 12 -3.39 -9.45 6.84
N CYS A 13 -2.48 -8.48 6.74
CA CYS A 13 -1.05 -8.75 6.51
C CYS A 13 -0.10 -8.06 7.49
N GLY A 14 -0.61 -7.25 8.42
CA GLY A 14 0.19 -6.53 9.41
C GLY A 14 0.94 -5.29 8.90
N ALA A 15 0.98 -5.05 7.58
CA ALA A 15 1.68 -3.90 7.00
C ALA A 15 1.02 -2.56 7.34
N ASN A 16 1.80 -1.48 7.39
CA ASN A 16 1.27 -0.12 7.60
C ASN A 16 0.52 0.34 6.34
N ARG A 17 -0.72 0.76 6.52
CA ARG A 17 -1.58 1.33 5.48
C ARG A 17 -2.13 2.67 5.93
N LEU A 18 -2.52 3.51 4.98
CA LEU A 18 -3.22 4.75 5.29
C LEU A 18 -4.68 4.47 5.65
N ASN A 19 -5.23 5.25 6.58
CA ASN A 19 -6.66 5.21 6.89
C ASN A 19 -7.48 5.51 5.63
N HIS A 20 -8.61 4.82 5.47
CA HIS A 20 -9.48 4.92 4.28
C HIS A 20 -8.83 4.54 2.94
N ARG A 21 -7.67 3.85 2.95
CA ARG A 21 -7.05 3.31 1.73
C ARG A 21 -6.97 1.78 1.76
N VAL A 22 -6.95 1.20 0.57
CA VAL A 22 -6.63 -0.22 0.35
C VAL A 22 -5.18 -0.45 0.78
N CYS A 23 -4.90 -1.60 1.39
CA CYS A 23 -3.53 -1.94 1.76
C CYS A 23 -2.67 -2.10 0.49
N PRO A 24 -1.58 -1.33 0.31
CA PRO A 24 -0.72 -1.44 -0.87
C PRO A 24 0.14 -2.70 -0.87
N SER A 25 0.22 -3.41 0.25
CA SER A 25 1.05 -4.62 0.39
C SER A 25 0.28 -5.90 0.07
N CYS A 26 -0.99 -5.99 0.46
CA CYS A 26 -1.81 -7.18 0.21
C CYS A 26 -3.00 -6.94 -0.72
N GLY A 27 -3.38 -5.68 -0.97
CA GLY A 27 -4.50 -5.35 -1.85
C GLY A 27 -5.88 -5.55 -1.23
N TYR A 28 -5.95 -5.80 0.08
CA TYR A 28 -7.22 -6.01 0.78
C TYR A 28 -7.81 -4.72 1.35
N TYR A 29 -9.13 -4.63 1.31
CA TYR A 29 -9.94 -3.61 1.96
C TYR A 29 -11.22 -4.25 2.51
N ASN A 30 -11.48 -4.04 3.81
CA ASN A 30 -12.62 -4.61 4.53
C ASN A 30 -12.81 -6.13 4.31
N GLY A 31 -11.70 -6.88 4.35
CA GLY A 31 -11.72 -8.34 4.18
C GLY A 31 -11.89 -8.82 2.74
N LYS A 32 -12.10 -7.93 1.77
CA LYS A 32 -12.18 -8.26 0.34
C LYS A 32 -10.87 -7.93 -0.35
N GLN A 33 -10.41 -8.82 -1.23
CA GLN A 33 -9.28 -8.54 -2.10
C GLN A 33 -9.76 -7.63 -3.21
N VAL A 34 -9.28 -6.38 -3.20
CA VAL A 34 -9.64 -5.38 -4.22
C VAL A 34 -8.53 -5.27 -5.26
N LEU A 35 -7.28 -5.53 -4.86
CA LEU A 35 -6.13 -5.59 -5.75
C LEU A 35 -5.48 -6.97 -5.67
N THR A 36 -5.38 -7.66 -6.80
CA THR A 36 -4.49 -8.80 -6.95
C THR A 36 -3.08 -8.30 -7.20
N ILE A 37 -2.31 -8.10 -6.12
CA ILE A 37 -0.91 -7.70 -6.19
C ILE A 37 -0.06 -8.91 -6.61
N LYS A 38 -0.25 -9.38 -7.84
CA LYS A 38 0.68 -10.30 -8.50
C LYS A 38 1.86 -9.47 -8.97
N ALA A 39 2.91 -9.38 -8.16
CA ALA A 39 4.32 -9.07 -8.47
C ALA A 39 4.66 -8.25 -9.74
N ALA A 40 3.85 -7.28 -10.16
CA ALA A 40 4.18 -6.36 -11.23
C ALA A 40 4.91 -5.16 -10.61
N LYS A 41 6.23 -5.36 -10.48
CA LYS A 41 7.27 -4.36 -10.74
C LYS A 41 7.06 -2.96 -10.15
N LYS A 42 7.77 -2.69 -9.05
CA LYS A 42 8.39 -1.36 -8.88
C LYS A 42 9.73 -1.39 -9.60
N ASP A 43 9.69 -1.28 -10.92
CA ASP A 43 10.84 -0.76 -11.68
C ASP A 43 10.90 0.73 -11.35
N SER A 44 11.54 1.03 -10.23
CA SER A 44 12.05 2.35 -9.91
C SER A 44 13.21 2.65 -10.87
N ALA A 45 12.88 3.02 -12.11
CA ALA A 45 13.83 3.47 -13.12
C ALA A 45 13.18 4.53 -14.03
N VAL A 46 12.65 5.60 -13.44
CA VAL A 46 12.48 6.91 -14.09
C VAL A 46 12.35 7.91 -12.95
N VAL A 47 13.33 8.78 -12.69
CA VAL A 47 13.77 9.96 -13.46
C VAL A 47 15.21 10.31 -13.00
N GLU A 48 16.22 10.19 -13.84
CA GLU A 48 16.83 11.22 -14.73
C GLU A 48 18.12 11.82 -14.13
N ALA A 49 19.00 12.25 -15.04
CA ALA A 49 20.42 12.53 -14.93
C ALA A 49 20.78 13.81 -14.16
#